data_AF-A0AA37KYQ3-F1
#
_entry.id   AF-A0AA37KYQ3-F1
#
_cell.length_a   1.000
_cell.length_b   1.000
_cell.length_c   1.000
_cell.angle_alpha   90.00
_cell.angle_beta   90.00
_cell.angle_gamma   90.00
#
_symmetry.space_group_name_H-M   'P 1'
#
loop_
_entity.id
_entity.type
_entity.pdbx_description
1 polymer ?
#
loop_
_entity_poly.entity_id
_entity_poly.type
_entity_poly.pdbx_seq_one_letter_code
_entity_poly.pdbx_strand_id
1 'polypeptide(L)'
;MDDFFSRQAFVLRQAINEYRDGTLDLNSLIHRIEGVGSVFENELWRNAVFPVILSMEQINAAAINGGNDLTEADKASIEESLIGFEGLIKDFENK
;
A
#
# COMPACT_ATOMS: atom_id res chain seq x y z
N MET A 1 3.13 15.82 -14.57
CA MET A 1 3.35 14.42 -14.14
C MET A 1 4.06 13.62 -15.24
N ASP A 2 5.10 12.87 -14.88
CA ASP A 2 5.78 11.93 -15.77
C ASP A 2 4.86 10.73 -16.09
N ASP A 3 4.75 10.34 -17.36
CA ASP A 3 4.01 9.16 -17.83
C ASP A 3 4.46 7.89 -17.09
N PHE A 4 5.72 7.83 -16.69
CA PHE A 4 6.22 6.76 -15.82
C PHE A 4 5.48 6.70 -14.48
N PHE A 5 5.31 7.84 -13.79
CA PHE A 5 4.62 7.88 -12.50
C PHE A 5 3.15 7.50 -12.64
N SER A 6 2.46 8.02 -13.66
CA SER A 6 1.05 7.68 -13.90
C SER A 6 0.84 6.17 -14.09
N ARG A 7 1.75 5.49 -14.81
CA ARG A 7 1.69 4.04 -15.01
C ARG A 7 1.89 3.27 -13.71
N GLN A 8 2.86 3.69 -12.89
CA GLN A 8 3.10 3.06 -11.60
C GLN A 8 1.94 3.32 -10.61
N ALA A 9 1.39 4.53 -10.59
CA ALA A 9 0.19 4.88 -9.81
C ALA A 9 -1.02 4.03 -10.21
N PHE A 10 -1.19 3.75 -11.49
CA PHE A 10 -2.22 2.82 -11.97
C PHE A 10 -2.05 1.42 -11.40
N VAL A 11 -0.82 0.86 -11.45
CA VAL A 11 -0.51 -0.47 -10.89
C VAL A 11 -0.79 -0.52 -9.39
N LEU A 12 -0.44 0.54 -8.65
CA LEU A 12 -0.70 0.64 -7.22
C LEU A 12 -2.20 0.63 -6.91
N ARG A 13 -3.00 1.46 -7.61
CA ARG A 13 -4.46 1.47 -7.43
C ARG A 13 -5.10 0.13 -7.78
N GLN A 14 -4.61 -0.52 -8.83
CA GLN A 14 -5.08 -1.84 -9.18
C GLN A 14 -4.80 -2.84 -8.05
N ALA A 15 -3.61 -2.83 -7.45
CA ALA A 15 -3.27 -3.71 -6.33
C ALA A 15 -4.18 -3.48 -5.11
N ILE A 16 -4.49 -2.22 -4.79
CA ILE A 16 -5.41 -1.86 -3.70
C ILE A 16 -6.81 -2.41 -3.98
N ASN A 17 -7.31 -2.26 -5.21
CA ASN A 17 -8.61 -2.81 -5.58
C ASN A 17 -8.62 -4.34 -5.53
N GLU A 18 -7.57 -5.00 -6.05
CA GLU A 18 -7.43 -6.45 -5.99
C GLU A 18 -7.45 -6.97 -4.54
N TYR A 19 -6.84 -6.22 -3.60
CA TYR A 19 -6.89 -6.52 -2.16
C TYR A 19 -8.29 -6.34 -1.58
N ARG A 20 -8.95 -5.20 -1.86
CA ARG A 20 -10.32 -4.92 -1.39
C ARG A 20 -11.33 -5.95 -1.93
N ASP A 21 -11.13 -6.44 -3.14
CA ASP A 21 -11.96 -7.47 -3.77
C ASP A 21 -11.61 -8.89 -3.27
N GLY A 22 -10.60 -9.05 -2.41
CA GLY A 22 -10.17 -10.33 -1.84
C GLY A 22 -9.41 -11.23 -2.81
N THR A 23 -9.00 -10.71 -3.96
CA THR A 23 -8.22 -11.44 -4.99
C THR A 23 -6.70 -11.38 -4.75
N LEU A 24 -6.26 -10.45 -3.90
CA LEU A 24 -4.88 -10.26 -3.46
C LEU A 24 -4.83 -10.26 -1.93
N ASP A 25 -3.94 -11.05 -1.32
CA ASP A 25 -3.74 -11.02 0.12
C ASP A 25 -2.91 -9.80 0.57
N LEU A 26 -2.95 -9.48 1.87
CA LEU A 26 -2.26 -8.31 2.44
C LEU A 26 -0.74 -8.36 2.22
N ASN A 27 -0.13 -9.55 2.34
CA ASN A 27 1.30 -9.71 2.16
C ASN A 27 1.71 -9.43 0.70
N SER A 28 0.94 -9.95 -0.24
CA SER A 28 1.10 -9.71 -1.67
C SER A 28 0.89 -8.23 -2.03
N LEU A 29 -0.07 -7.54 -1.39
CA LEU A 29 -0.26 -6.10 -1.55
C LEU A 29 0.97 -5.31 -1.09
N ILE A 30 1.46 -5.58 0.13
CA ILE A 30 2.63 -4.91 0.70
C ILE A 30 3.83 -5.04 -0.24
N HIS A 31 4.17 -6.25 -0.66
CA HIS A 31 5.28 -6.50 -1.58
C HIS A 31 5.12 -5.78 -2.91
N ARG A 32 3.89 -5.62 -3.40
CA ARG A 32 3.62 -4.91 -4.66
C ARG A 32 3.82 -3.40 -4.50
N ILE A 33 3.39 -2.83 -3.37
CA ILE A 33 3.62 -1.43 -3.04
C ILE A 33 5.13 -1.15 -2.90
N GLU A 34 5.86 -2.00 -2.18
CA GLU A 34 7.32 -1.90 -2.05
C GLU A 34 8.03 -2.05 -3.39
N GLY A 35 7.61 -3.05 -4.18
CA GLY A 35 8.16 -3.31 -5.51
C GLY A 35 8.05 -2.11 -6.42
N VAL A 36 6.86 -1.50 -6.51
CA VAL A 36 6.67 -0.25 -7.26
C VAL A 36 7.44 0.92 -6.64
N GLY A 37 7.43 1.02 -5.31
CA GLY A 37 8.19 2.00 -4.52
C GLY A 37 9.70 2.00 -4.82
N SER A 38 10.27 0.82 -5.07
CA SER A 38 11.70 0.66 -5.40
C SER A 38 12.07 1.22 -6.76
N VAL A 39 11.12 1.27 -7.71
CA VAL A 39 11.34 1.81 -9.06
C VAL A 39 11.20 3.34 -9.07
N PHE A 40 10.51 3.90 -8.07
CA PHE A 40 10.50 5.34 -7.88
C PHE A 40 11.84 5.80 -7.29
N GLU A 41 12.67 6.43 -8.13
CA GLU A 41 13.86 7.18 -7.68
C GLU A 41 13.49 8.52 -7.00
N ASN A 42 12.39 8.54 -6.25
CA ASN A 42 11.87 9.73 -5.57
C ASN A 42 11.90 9.53 -4.05
N GLU A 43 12.84 10.19 -3.39
CA GLU A 43 13.01 10.11 -1.94
C GLU A 43 11.79 10.65 -1.16
N LEU A 44 11.14 11.71 -1.67
CA LEU A 44 9.94 12.25 -1.05
C LEU A 44 8.80 11.24 -1.06
N TRP A 45 8.63 10.51 -2.17
CA TRP A 45 7.65 9.43 -2.27
C TRP A 45 7.95 8.33 -1.26
N ARG A 46 9.20 7.83 -1.25
CA ARG A 46 9.61 6.75 -0.32
C ARG A 46 9.37 7.14 1.14
N ASN A 47 9.75 8.34 1.53
CA ASN A 47 9.57 8.84 2.90
C ASN A 47 8.09 8.99 3.29
N ALA A 48 7.23 9.38 2.34
CA ALA A 48 5.81 9.53 2.58
C ALA A 48 5.08 8.18 2.70
N VAL A 49 5.48 7.20 1.90
CA VAL A 49 4.84 5.88 1.83
C VAL A 49 5.31 4.94 2.93
N PHE A 50 6.58 5.06 3.36
CA PHE A 50 7.18 4.16 4.35
C PHE A 50 6.35 3.97 5.64
N PRO A 51 5.82 5.02 6.30
CA PRO A 51 4.99 4.83 7.49
C PRO A 51 3.72 4.01 7.23
N VAL A 52 3.15 4.11 6.03
CA VAL A 52 1.94 3.38 5.65
C VAL A 52 2.25 1.90 5.44
N ILE A 53 3.33 1.60 4.72
CA ILE A 53 3.82 0.22 4.53
C ILE A 53 4.12 -0.42 5.89
N LEU A 54 4.90 0.26 6.73
CA LEU A 54 5.29 -0.25 8.04
C LEU A 54 4.08 -0.58 8.92
N SER A 55 3.03 0.26 8.89
CA SER A 55 1.79 -0.01 9.62
C SER A 55 1.11 -1.31 9.14
N MET A 56 1.00 -1.50 7.83
CA MET A 56 0.41 -2.71 7.25
C MET A 56 1.26 -3.95 7.54
N GLU A 57 2.58 -3.84 7.48
CA GLU A 57 3.52 -4.92 7.82
C GLU A 57 3.38 -5.37 9.27
N GLN A 58 3.26 -4.44 10.21
CA GLN A 58 3.10 -4.75 11.63
C GLN A 58 1.81 -5.54 11.88
N ILE A 59 0.71 -5.13 11.25
CA ILE A 59 -0.58 -5.83 11.34
C ILE A 59 -0.48 -7.22 10.70
N ASN A 60 0.10 -7.31 9.51
CA ASN A 60 0.29 -8.58 8.80
C ASN A 60 1.14 -9.56 9.61
N ALA A 61 2.26 -9.09 10.17
CA ALA A 61 3.14 -9.89 11.00
C ALA A 61 2.44 -10.36 12.29
N ALA A 62 1.61 -9.51 12.92
CA ALA A 62 0.84 -9.90 14.09
C ALA A 62 -0.16 -11.02 13.77
N ALA A 63 -0.87 -10.92 12.64
CA ALA A 63 -1.80 -11.95 12.18
C ALA A 63 -1.09 -13.28 11.88
N ILE A 64 0.00 -13.23 11.11
CA ILE A 64 0.82 -14.42 10.76
C ILE A 64 1.38 -15.10 12.01
N ASN A 65 2.01 -14.33 12.91
CA ASN A 65 2.61 -14.88 14.13
C ASN A 65 1.57 -15.42 15.12
N GLY A 66 0.37 -14.82 15.14
CA GLY A 66 -0.75 -15.28 15.96
C GLY A 66 -1.45 -16.51 15.40
N GLY A 67 -1.21 -16.87 14.14
CA GLY A 67 -1.95 -17.93 13.44
C GLY A 67 -3.45 -17.63 13.30
N ASN A 68 -3.82 -16.35 13.34
CA ASN A 68 -5.21 -15.89 13.29
C ASN A 68 -5.45 -15.08 12.02
N ASP A 69 -6.70 -15.08 11.57
CA ASP A 69 -7.16 -14.12 10.57
C ASP A 69 -7.12 -12.68 11.12
N LEU A 70 -7.08 -11.71 10.22
CA LEU A 70 -7.19 -10.28 10.57
C LEU A 70 -8.50 -10.03 11.31
N THR A 71 -8.41 -9.37 12.46
CA THR A 71 -9.60 -8.90 13.18
C THR A 71 -10.29 -7.77 12.43
N GLU A 72 -11.54 -7.47 12.78
CA GLU A 72 -12.23 -6.31 12.19
C GLU A 72 -11.52 -4.97 12.49
N ALA A 73 -10.83 -4.88 13.62
CA ALA A 73 -9.99 -3.73 13.95
C ALA A 73 -8.76 -3.65 13.03
N ASP A 74 -8.09 -4.78 12.78
CA ASP A 74 -6.95 -4.84 11.86
C ASP A 74 -7.36 -4.42 10.45
N LYS A 75 -8.49 -4.94 9.96
CA LYS A 75 -9.04 -4.57 8.65
C LYS A 75 -9.35 -3.08 8.56
N ALA A 76 -9.93 -2.50 9.61
CA ALA A 76 -10.19 -1.06 9.65
C ALA A 76 -8.88 -0.24 9.61
N SER A 77 -7.86 -0.64 10.37
CA SER A 77 -6.55 0.04 10.36
C SER A 77 -5.81 -0.11 9.03
N ILE A 78 -5.96 -1.26 8.34
CA ILE A 78 -5.44 -1.43 6.98
C ILE A 78 -6.18 -0.50 6.02
N GLU A 79 -7.51 -0.44 6.07
CA GLU A 79 -8.28 0.44 5.19
C GLU A 79 -7.92 1.92 5.39
N GLU A 80 -7.74 2.38 6.64
CA GLU A 80 -7.23 3.72 6.92
C GLU A 80 -5.84 3.96 6.29
N SER A 81 -4.96 2.97 6.35
CA SER A 81 -3.64 3.00 5.72
C SER A 81 -3.76 3.13 4.20
N LEU A 82 -4.67 2.38 3.57
CA LEU A 82 -4.90 2.41 2.13
C LEU A 82 -5.49 3.75 1.66
N ILE A 83 -6.44 4.32 2.41
CA ILE A 83 -6.97 5.66 2.13
C ILE A 83 -5.85 6.70 2.18
N GLY A 84 -4.98 6.61 3.19
CA GLY A 84 -3.80 7.48 3.29
C GLY A 84 -2.86 7.34 2.09
N PHE A 85 -2.61 6.09 1.66
CA PHE A 85 -1.79 5.80 0.49
C PHE A 85 -2.38 6.33 -0.82
N GLU A 86 -3.69 6.18 -1.03
CA GLU A 86 -4.41 6.73 -2.18
C GLU A 86 -4.33 8.27 -2.22
N GLY A 87 -4.41 8.90 -1.04
CA GLY A 87 -4.16 10.34 -0.86
C GLY A 87 -2.78 10.74 -1.34
N LEU A 88 -1.73 10.01 -0.94
CA LEU A 88 -0.36 10.24 -1.38
C LEU A 88 -0.20 10.09 -2.90
N ILE A 89 -0.79 9.04 -3.50
CA ILE A 89 -0.78 8.86 -4.96
C ILE A 89 -1.33 10.12 -5.62
N LYS A 90 -2.51 10.58 -5.19
CA LYS A 90 -3.17 11.77 -5.75
C LYS A 90 -2.34 13.04 -5.58
N ASP A 91 -1.70 13.23 -4.44
CA ASP A 91 -0.88 14.42 -4.18
C ASP A 91 0.37 14.45 -5.05
N PHE A 92 0.98 13.30 -5.34
CA PHE A 92 2.15 13.22 -6.22
C PHE A 92 1.77 13.30 -7.70
N GLU A 93 0.57 12.85 -8.06
CA GLU A 93 0.03 13.07 -9.40
C GLU A 93 -0.17 14.56 -9.73
N ASN A 94 -0.64 15.35 -8.76
CA ASN A 94 -0.91 16.76 -8.97
C ASN A 94 0.34 17.66 -8.91
N LYS A 95 1.53 17.08 -8.70
CA LYS A 95 2.83 17.77 -8.71
C LYS A 95 3.51 17.65 -10.08
#